data_AF-A0A353QFU6-F1
#
_entry.id   AF-A0A353QFU6-F1
#
_cell.length_a   1.000
_cell.length_b   1.000
_cell.length_c   1.000
_cell.angle_alpha   90.00
_cell.angle_beta   90.00
_cell.angle_gamma   90.00
#
_symmetry.space_group_name_H-M   'P 1'
#
loop_
_entity.id
_entity.type
_entity.pdbx_description
1 polymer ?
#
loop_
_entity_poly.entity_id
_entity_poly.type
_entity_poly.pdbx_seq_one_letter_code
_entity_poly.pdbx_strand_id
1 'polypeptide(L)' 'MITLADVKHNPAIESFMKQGDTHLEAIGFTEHGNRHAGLVSNISRNILIRLGYDQRLAELAAIAGFLHDIGNVVTR' A
#
# COMPACT_ATOMS: atom_id res chain seq x y z
N MET A 1 -6.19 10.20 -14.93
CA MET A 1 -5.16 9.19 -14.62
C MET A 1 -5.22 8.94 -13.12
N ILE A 2 -5.17 7.69 -12.66
CA ILE A 2 -5.32 7.36 -11.23
C ILE A 2 -4.08 7.81 -10.42
N THR A 3 -4.32 8.39 -9.24
CA THR A 3 -3.32 8.86 -8.29
C THR A 3 -3.31 8.02 -7.01
N LEU A 4 -2.24 8.11 -6.22
CA LEU A 4 -2.19 7.52 -4.89
C LEU A 4 -3.28 8.07 -3.97
N ALA A 5 -3.65 9.35 -4.14
CA ALA A 5 -4.75 9.94 -3.39
C ALA A 5 -6.09 9.25 -3.71
N ASP A 6 -6.37 8.96 -4.99
CA ASP A 6 -7.59 8.24 -5.38
C ASP A 6 -7.63 6.84 -4.75
N VAL A 7 -6.48 6.16 -4.69
CA VAL A 7 -6.33 4.83 -4.09
C VAL A 7 -6.55 4.88 -2.57
N LYS A 8 -5.95 5.85 -1.88
CA LYS A 8 -6.07 6.02 -0.42
C LYS A 8 -7.48 6.41 0.03
N HIS A 9 -8.24 7.12 -0.81
CA HIS A 9 -9.63 7.50 -0.51
C HIS A 9 -10.66 6.48 -1.02
N ASN A 10 -10.23 5.34 -1.56
CA ASN A 10 -11.15 4.30 -2.01
C ASN A 10 -11.65 3.46 -0.82
N PRO A 11 -12.95 3.48 -0.49
CA PRO A 11 -13.48 2.79 0.68
C PRO A 11 -13.35 1.26 0.61
N ALA A 12 -13.35 0.68 -0.59
CA ALA A 12 -13.15 -0.76 -0.74
C ALA A 12 -11.71 -1.16 -0.37
N ILE A 13 -10.73 -0.35 -0.77
CA ILE A 13 -9.31 -0.57 -0.45
C ILE A 13 -9.09 -0.45 1.05
N GLU A 14 -9.65 0.58 1.69
CA GLU A 14 -9.58 0.74 3.14
C GLU A 14 -10.18 -0.47 3.88
N SER A 15 -11.33 -0.97 3.42
CA SER A 15 -11.97 -2.15 4.00
C SER A 15 -11.09 -3.41 3.90
N PHE A 16 -10.45 -3.65 2.75
CA PHE A 16 -9.56 -4.80 2.58
C PHE A 16 -8.30 -4.70 3.43
N MET A 17 -7.67 -3.52 3.46
CA MET A 17 -6.50 -3.24 4.28
C MET A 17 -6.79 -3.51 5.76
N LYS A 18 -7.93 -3.01 6.26
CA LYS A 18 -8.34 -3.21 7.65
C LYS A 18 -8.56 -4.69 7.98
N GLN A 19 -9.27 -5.41 7.12
CA GLN A 19 -9.54 -6.83 7.34
C GLN A 19 -8.26 -7.68 7.25
N GLY A 20 -7.36 -7.36 6.31
CA GLY A 20 -6.06 -8.03 6.20
C GLY A 20 -5.18 -7.82 7.43
N ASP A 21 -5.12 -6.60 7.96
CA ASP A 21 -4.39 -6.30 9.20
C ASP A 21 -4.98 -7.09 10.39
N THR A 22 -6.31 -7.16 10.51
CA THR A 22 -6.97 -7.99 11.53
C THR A 22 -6.64 -9.48 11.40
N HIS A 23 -6.57 -10.01 10.17
CA HIS A 23 -6.19 -11.41 9.96
C HIS A 23 -4.73 -11.69 10.35
N LEU A 24 -3.82 -10.78 10.00
CA LEU A 24 -2.41 -10.89 10.33
C LEU A 24 -2.16 -10.77 11.84
N GLU A 25 -2.90 -9.88 12.51
CA GLU A 25 -2.89 -9.76 13.97
C GLU A 25 -3.35 -11.07 14.64
N ALA A 26 -4.42 -11.68 14.14
CA ALA A 26 -4.96 -12.92 14.68
C ALA A 26 -3.98 -14.11 14.60
N ILE A 27 -3.01 -14.08 13.66
CA ILE A 27 -1.99 -15.14 13.50
C ILE A 27 -0.61 -14.72 14.04
N GLY A 28 -0.52 -13.58 14.74
CA GLY A 28 0.66 -13.17 15.50
C GLY A 28 1.59 -12.14 14.83
N PHE A 29 1.19 -11.53 13.72
CA PHE A 29 1.93 -10.40 13.13
C PHE A 29 1.46 -9.07 13.70
N THR A 30 2.37 -8.12 13.87
CA THR A 30 2.12 -6.95 14.73
C THR A 30 1.77 -5.66 13.99
N GLU A 31 2.11 -5.49 12.70
CA GLU A 31 1.78 -4.26 11.97
C GLU A 31 1.86 -4.39 10.44
N HIS A 32 0.70 -4.50 9.75
CA HIS A 32 0.61 -4.53 8.29
C HIS A 32 -0.48 -3.61 7.73
N GLY A 33 -1.06 -2.74 8.57
CA GLY A 33 -2.09 -1.79 8.19
C GLY A 33 -1.59 -0.55 7.44
N ASN A 34 -2.40 0.52 7.48
CA ASN A 34 -2.18 1.74 6.69
C ASN A 34 -0.83 2.43 6.91
N ARG A 35 -0.22 2.29 8.10
CA ARG A 35 1.07 2.91 8.42
C ARG A 35 2.20 2.18 7.70
N HIS A 36 2.27 0.85 7.80
CA HIS A 36 3.17 0.00 7.01
C HIS A 36 3.05 0.32 5.51
N ALA A 37 1.85 0.20 4.94
CA ALA A 37 1.62 0.45 3.52
C ALA A 37 2.00 1.88 3.11
N GLY A 38 1.74 2.88 3.97
CA GLY A 38 2.14 4.26 3.76
C GLY A 38 3.66 4.44 3.72
N LEU A 39 4.40 3.77 4.61
CA LEU A 39 5.86 3.79 4.63
C LEU A 39 6.44 3.18 3.35
N VAL A 40 5.97 1.98 2.97
CA VAL A 40 6.40 1.29 1.73
C VAL A 40 6.10 2.15 0.50
N SER A 41 4.88 2.69 0.40
CA SER A 41 4.47 3.59 -0.68
C SER A 41 5.40 4.79 -0.84
N ASN A 42 5.72 5.48 0.25
CA ASN A 42 6.60 6.65 0.24
C ASN A 42 8.03 6.29 -0.15
N ILE A 43 8.56 5.17 0.36
CA ILE A 43 9.92 4.70 0.04
C ILE A 43 10.02 4.37 -1.45
N SER A 44 9.07 3.60 -1.99
CA SER A 44 9.02 3.23 -3.41
C SER A 44 9.00 4.44 -4.33
N ARG A 45 8.17 5.45 -4.03
CA ARG A 45 8.14 6.72 -4.76
C ARG A 45 9.49 7.43 -4.73
N ASN A 46 10.09 7.53 -3.54
CA ASN A 46 11.33 8.27 -3.34
C ASN A 46 12.53 7.58 -4.01
N ILE A 47 12.58 6.26 -4.06
CA ILE A 47 13.62 5.51 -4.77
C ILE A 47 13.61 5.91 -6.25
N LEU A 48 12.44 5.86 -6.90
CA LEU A 48 12.35 6.17 -8.32
C LEU A 48 12.68 7.63 -8.64
N ILE A 49 12.21 8.57 -7.80
CA ILE A 49 12.56 9.99 -7.94
C ILE A 49 14.09 10.17 -7.83
N ARG A 50 14.74 9.54 -6.86
CA ARG A 50 16.20 9.67 -6.65
C ARG A 50 17.02 9.03 -7.76
N LEU A 51 16.49 8.02 -8.43
CA LEU A 51 17.12 7.39 -9.59
C LEU A 51 16.86 8.16 -10.90
N GLY A 52 16.09 9.25 -10.88
CA GLY A 52 15.84 10.10 -12.04
C GLY A 52 14.73 9.58 -12.96
N TYR A 53 13.90 8.64 -12.52
CA TYR A 53 12.72 8.20 -13.28
C TYR A 53 11.62 9.26 -13.30
N ASP A 54 10.73 9.15 -14.27
CA ASP A 54 9.62 10.10 -14.41
C ASP A 54 8.62 10.04 -13.24
N GLN A 55 7.91 11.15 -13.03
CA GLN A 55 6.95 11.30 -11.93
C GLN A 55 5.80 10.30 -12.00
N ARG A 56 5.41 9.86 -13.20
CA ARG A 56 4.32 8.91 -13.34
C ARG A 56 4.75 7.52 -12.90
N LEU A 57 5.96 7.09 -13.23
CA LEU A 57 6.50 5.83 -12.77
C LEU A 57 6.69 5.84 -11.24
N ALA A 58 7.17 6.96 -10.68
CA ALA A 58 7.24 7.15 -9.22
C ALA A 58 5.85 7.05 -8.54
N GLU A 59 4.81 7.65 -9.14
CA GLU A 59 3.43 7.56 -8.66
C GLU A 59 2.89 6.12 -8.70
N LEU A 60 3.17 5.39 -9.79
CA LEU A 60 2.78 3.98 -9.93
C LEU A 60 3.48 3.09 -8.90
N ALA A 61 4.76 3.33 -8.61
CA ALA A 61 5.46 2.60 -7.56
C ALA A 61 4.91 2.91 -6.17
N ALA A 62 4.47 4.15 -5.94
CA ALA A 62 3.79 4.51 -4.70
C ALA A 62 2.46 3.75 -4.55
N ILE A 63 1.67 3.65 -5.62
CA ILE A 63 0.41 2.89 -5.66
C ILE A 63 0.68 1.40 -5.41
N ALA A 64 1.66 0.83 -6.12
CA ALA A 64 2.03 -0.57 -5.97
C ALA A 64 2.49 -0.88 -4.54
N GLY A 65 3.34 -0.03 -3.96
CA GLY A 65 3.80 -0.18 -2.58
C GLY A 65 2.67 -0.08 -1.56
N PHE A 66 1.68 0.81 -1.79
CA PHE A 66 0.53 0.94 -0.90
C PHE A 66 -0.40 -0.29 -0.95
N LEU A 67 -0.50 -0.96 -2.09
CA LEU A 67 -1.43 -2.08 -2.30
C LEU A 67 -0.80 -3.47 -2.21
N HIS A 68 0.52 -3.57 -2.01
CA HIS A 68 1.24 -4.84 -2.16
C HIS A 68 0.71 -5.98 -1.28
N ASP A 69 0.17 -5.63 -0.10
CA ASP A 69 -0.34 -6.55 0.93
C ASP A 69 -1.88 -6.62 1.00
N ILE A 70 -2.61 -5.97 0.07
CA ILE A 70 -4.08 -5.92 0.11
C ILE A 70 -4.73 -7.33 0.08
N GLY A 71 -4.02 -8.33 -0.43
CA GLY A 71 -4.45 -9.72 -0.52
C GLY A 71 -4.47 -10.48 0.81
N ASN A 72 -3.86 -9.93 1.88
CA ASN A 72 -3.78 -10.60 3.19
C ASN A 72 -5.14 -10.80 3.88
N VAL A 73 -6.21 -10.23 3.32
CA VAL A 73 -7.60 -10.54 3.67
C VAL A 73 -8.03 -11.97 3.32
N VAL A 74 -7.33 -12.66 2.41
CA VAL A 74 -7.65 -14.04 2.02
C VAL A 74 -6.63 -15.00 2.60
N THR A 75 -7.03 -15.79 3.59
CA THR A 75 -6.30 -16.99 4.05
C THR A 75 -6.98 -18.25 3.48
N ARG A 76 -6.19 -19.22 3.02
CA ARG A 76 -6.62 -20.56 2.55
C ARG A 76 -6.06 -21.64 3.45
#